data_AF-A0A5C4S9T0-F1
#
_entry.id   AF-A0A5C4S9T0-F1
#
_cell.length_a   1.000
_cell.length_b   1.000
_cell.length_c   1.000
_cell.angle_alpha   90.00
_cell.angle_beta   90.00
_cell.angle_gamma   90.00
#
_symmetry.space_group_name_H-M   'P 1'
#
loop_
_entity.id
_entity.type
_entity.pdbx_description
1 polymer ?
#
loop_
_entity_poly.entity_id
_entity_poly.type
_entity_poly.pdbx_seq_one_letter_code
_entity_poly.pdbx_strand_id
1 'polypeptide(L)'
;MNMKDAYKQKAEAELELAHARVDEFKAKAKNFTADTRIKYAKHLDDLEQSVDTAKARLKELSEAGEDGWEKMKDGFEKTLHGLRQAIHDVAEKFRD
;
A
#
# COMPACT_ATOMS: atom_id res chain seq x y z
N MET A 1 15.40 17.28 11.80
CA MET A 1 14.78 16.01 11.34
C MET A 1 15.79 14.91 11.51
N ASN A 2 15.45 13.87 12.28
CA ASN A 2 16.28 12.68 12.34
C ASN A 2 15.93 11.74 11.18
N MET A 3 16.83 10.79 10.87
CA MET A 3 16.66 9.84 9.76
C MET A 3 15.36 9.02 9.89
N LYS A 4 14.94 8.75 11.12
CA LYS A 4 13.66 8.10 11.45
C LYS A 4 12.45 8.92 11.02
N ASP A 5 12.42 10.23 11.31
CA ASP A 5 11.31 11.11 10.92
C ASP A 5 11.19 11.24 9.41
N ALA A 6 12.33 11.42 8.72
CA ALA A 6 12.36 11.48 7.26
C ALA A 6 11.84 10.18 6.63
N TYR A 7 12.22 9.04 7.19
CA TYR A 7 11.72 7.74 6.74
C TYR A 7 10.21 7.60 6.96
N LYS A 8 9.68 8.00 8.13
CA LYS A 8 8.25 7.96 8.42
C LYS A 8 7.44 8.78 7.43
N GLN A 9 7.85 10.02 7.18
CA GLN A 9 7.15 10.89 6.23
C GLN A 9 7.16 10.32 4.81
N LYS A 10 8.30 9.77 4.39
CA LYS A 10 8.38 9.10 3.09
C LYS A 10 7.42 7.92 3.01
N ALA A 11 7.44 7.05 4.01
CA ALA A 11 6.57 5.88 4.06
C ALA A 11 5.09 6.26 4.09
N GLU A 12 4.72 7.29 4.86
CA GLU A 12 3.36 7.82 4.93
C GLU A 12 2.89 8.31 3.56
N ALA A 13 3.71 9.13 2.89
CA ALA A 13 3.42 9.60 1.54
C ALA A 13 3.28 8.46 0.53
N GLU A 14 4.12 7.42 0.61
CA GLU A 14 4.00 6.24 -0.25
C GLU A 14 2.68 5.47 0.00
N LEU A 15 2.24 5.36 1.26
CA LEU A 15 0.97 4.72 1.61
C LEU A 15 -0.25 5.55 1.20
N GLU A 16 -0.17 6.87 1.28
CA GLU A 16 -1.22 7.76 0.76
C GLU A 16 -1.34 7.63 -0.76
N LEU A 17 -0.21 7.63 -1.49
CA LEU A 17 -0.20 7.39 -2.93
C LEU A 17 -0.75 6.01 -3.29
N ALA A 18 -0.41 5.00 -2.50
CA ALA A 18 -0.92 3.65 -2.68
C ALA A 18 -2.44 3.60 -2.51
N HIS A 19 -2.97 4.23 -1.46
CA HIS A 19 -4.41 4.32 -1.20
C HIS A 19 -5.14 5.02 -2.35
N ALA A 20 -4.63 6.18 -2.78
CA ALA A 20 -5.22 6.94 -3.89
C ALA A 20 -5.27 6.13 -5.20
N ARG A 21 -4.25 5.31 -5.48
CA ARG A 21 -4.26 4.41 -6.66
C ARG A 21 -5.31 3.31 -6.53
N VAL A 22 -5.47 2.73 -5.34
CA VAL A 22 -6.52 1.71 -5.11
C VAL A 22 -7.90 2.32 -5.32
N ASP A 23 -8.14 3.53 -4.81
CA ASP A 23 -9.40 4.25 -5.06
C ASP A 23 -9.62 4.54 -6.55
N GLU A 24 -8.58 4.96 -7.27
CA GLU A 24 -8.64 5.17 -8.71
C GLU A 24 -9.03 3.87 -9.44
N PHE A 25 -8.41 2.75 -9.09
CA PHE A 25 -8.73 1.46 -9.71
C PHE A 25 -10.15 0.98 -9.35
N LYS A 26 -10.61 1.21 -8.12
CA LYS A 26 -12.01 0.95 -7.74
C LYS A 26 -12.98 1.79 -8.54
N ALA A 27 -12.67 3.07 -8.77
CA ALA A 27 -13.48 3.94 -9.61
C ALA A 27 -13.50 3.47 -11.07
N LYS A 28 -12.32 3.16 -11.64
CA LYS A 28 -12.19 2.60 -13.00
C LYS A 28 -12.93 1.28 -13.15
N ALA A 29 -12.86 0.40 -12.15
CA ALA A 29 -13.55 -0.88 -12.17
C ALA A 29 -15.06 -0.72 -12.36
N LYS A 30 -15.68 0.33 -11.79
CA LYS A 30 -17.12 0.59 -11.97
C LYS A 30 -17.54 0.78 -13.43
N ASN A 31 -16.62 1.16 -14.32
CA ASN A 31 -16.87 1.33 -15.75
C ASN A 31 -16.72 0.04 -16.56
N PHE A 32 -16.21 -1.05 -15.97
CA PHE A 32 -16.10 -2.34 -16.65
C PHE A 32 -17.41 -3.15 -16.60
N THR A 33 -17.49 -4.18 -17.44
CA THR A 33 -18.58 -5.17 -17.43
C THR A 33 -18.68 -5.88 -16.06
N ALA A 34 -19.83 -6.47 -15.76
CA ALA A 34 -20.09 -7.14 -14.49
C ALA A 34 -19.07 -8.25 -14.18
N ASP A 35 -18.74 -9.10 -15.18
CA ASP A 35 -17.74 -10.16 -15.04
C ASP A 35 -16.35 -9.63 -14.71
N THR A 36 -15.92 -8.58 -15.42
CA THR A 36 -14.62 -7.94 -15.21
C THR A 36 -14.56 -7.24 -13.85
N ARG A 37 -15.67 -6.64 -13.40
CA ARG A 37 -15.80 -6.08 -12.06
C ARG A 37 -15.60 -7.12 -10.97
N ILE A 38 -16.22 -8.30 -11.09
CA ILE A 38 -16.07 -9.38 -10.11
C ILE A 38 -14.61 -9.86 -10.06
N LYS A 39 -13.97 -10.01 -11.22
CA LYS A 39 -12.57 -10.42 -11.33
C LYS A 39 -11.63 -9.44 -10.61
N TYR A 40 -11.82 -8.13 -10.80
CA TYR A 40 -10.96 -7.12 -10.17
C TYR A 40 -11.34 -6.78 -8.74
N ALA A 41 -12.61 -6.93 -8.34
CA ALA A 41 -13.07 -6.59 -7.00
C ALA A 41 -12.23 -7.28 -5.92
N LYS A 42 -11.95 -8.58 -6.07
CA LYS A 42 -11.10 -9.31 -5.12
C LYS A 42 -9.68 -8.76 -5.04
N HIS A 43 -9.06 -8.49 -6.19
CA HIS A 43 -7.71 -7.93 -6.23
C HIS A 43 -7.62 -6.52 -5.62
N LEU A 44 -8.67 -5.71 -5.79
CA LEU A 44 -8.74 -4.37 -5.23
C LEU A 44 -9.01 -4.38 -3.72
N ASP A 45 -9.77 -5.35 -3.24
CA ASP A 45 -10.01 -5.57 -1.81
C ASP A 45 -8.72 -6.01 -1.10
N ASP A 46 -8.00 -6.99 -1.65
CA ASP A 46 -6.69 -7.44 -1.17
C ASP A 46 -5.67 -6.28 -1.12
N LEU A 47 -5.69 -5.41 -2.15
CA LEU A 47 -4.84 -4.24 -2.19
C LEU A 47 -5.20 -3.22 -1.11
N GLU A 48 -6.48 -2.93 -0.91
CA GLU A 48 -6.93 -2.03 0.15
C GLU A 48 -6.52 -2.55 1.53
N GLN A 49 -6.78 -3.83 1.82
CA GLN A 49 -6.37 -4.47 3.07
C GLN A 49 -4.85 -4.42 3.27
N SER A 50 -4.07 -4.58 2.20
CA SER A 50 -2.61 -4.46 2.24
C SER A 50 -2.16 -3.03 2.56
N VAL A 51 -2.81 -2.01 2.00
CA VAL A 51 -2.55 -0.60 2.33
C VAL A 51 -2.87 -0.32 3.81
N ASP A 52 -4.03 -0.74 4.29
CA ASP A 52 -4.44 -0.52 5.68
C ASP A 52 -3.54 -1.25 6.68
N THR A 53 -3.14 -2.48 6.35
CA THR A 53 -2.17 -3.24 7.14
C THR A 53 -0.84 -2.50 7.20
N ALA A 54 -0.35 -1.98 6.08
CA ALA A 54 0.90 -1.24 6.05
C ALA A 54 0.81 0.10 6.81
N LYS A 55 -0.34 0.80 6.77
CA LYS A 55 -0.59 1.99 7.61
C LYS A 55 -0.54 1.65 9.10
N ALA A 56 -1.17 0.55 9.52
CA ALA A 56 -1.10 0.09 10.90
C ALA A 56 0.35 -0.23 11.32
N ARG A 57 1.09 -0.95 10.47
CA ARG A 57 2.51 -1.27 10.70
C ARG A 57 3.39 -0.02 10.80
N LEU A 58 3.15 1.00 9.97
CA LEU A 58 3.88 2.27 10.04
C LEU A 58 3.61 3.00 11.36
N LYS A 59 2.38 2.93 11.87
CA LYS A 59 2.02 3.48 13.17
C LYS A 59 2.75 2.75 14.30
N GLU A 60 2.74 1.41 14.31
CA GLU A 60 3.49 0.61 15.28
C GLU A 60 5.00 0.91 15.21
N LEU A 61 5.57 0.99 14.01
CA LEU A 61 6.97 1.38 13.78
C LEU A 61 7.26 2.79 14.30
N SER A 62 6.27 3.68 14.27
CA SER A 62 6.40 5.05 14.73
C SER A 62 6.45 5.18 16.24
N GLU A 63 5.74 4.31 16.93
CA GLU A 63 5.68 4.20 18.39
C GLU A 63 6.85 3.38 18.97
N ALA A 64 7.52 2.56 18.15
CA ALA A 64 8.69 1.78 18.57
C ALA A 64 9.87 2.67 19.02
N GLY A 65 10.59 2.22 20.06
CA GLY A 65 11.88 2.80 20.47
C GLY A 65 12.98 2.58 19.42
N GLU A 66 14.13 3.23 19.57
CA GLU A 66 15.23 3.18 18.57
C GLU A 66 15.70 1.75 18.25
N ASP A 67 15.92 0.89 19.26
CA ASP A 67 16.39 -0.50 19.05
C ASP A 67 15.35 -1.39 18.33
N GLY A 68 14.06 -1.15 18.61
CA GLY A 68 12.96 -1.85 17.94
C GLY A 68 12.71 -1.34 16.53
N TRP A 69 12.97 -0.06 16.29
CA TRP A 69 12.72 0.59 15.01
C TRP A 69 13.56 0.00 13.88
N GLU A 70 14.87 -0.21 14.06
CA GLU A 70 15.73 -0.75 13.00
C GLU A 70 15.28 -2.17 12.58
N LYS A 71 14.91 -3.00 13.56
CA LYS A 71 14.42 -4.38 13.31
C LYS A 71 13.08 -4.40 12.59
N MET A 72 12.15 -3.54 13.01
CA MET A 72 10.81 -3.45 12.41
C MET A 72 10.81 -2.76 11.05
N LYS A 73 11.74 -1.83 10.81
CA LYS A 73 11.85 -1.09 9.57
C LYS A 73 12.08 -2.02 8.37
N ASP A 74 13.00 -2.98 8.47
CA ASP A 74 13.29 -3.91 7.36
C ASP A 74 12.06 -4.74 6.96
N GLY A 75 11.32 -5.25 7.95
CA GLY A 75 10.05 -5.96 7.69
C GLY A 75 8.99 -5.06 7.06
N PHE A 76 8.93 -3.80 7.49
CA PHE A 76 8.03 -2.81 6.91
C PHE A 76 8.45 -2.40 5.48
N GLU A 77 9.75 -2.29 5.18
CA GLU A 77 10.25 -2.03 3.82
C GLU A 77 9.88 -3.15 2.85
N LYS A 78 9.97 -4.42 3.29
CA LYS A 78 9.50 -5.57 2.51
C LYS A 78 7.99 -5.51 2.25
N THR A 79 7.21 -5.12 3.26
CA THR A 79 5.76 -4.94 3.13
C THR A 79 5.43 -3.84 2.11
N LEU A 80 6.09 -2.68 2.20
CA LEU A 80 5.94 -1.60 1.23
C LEU A 80 6.35 -2.01 -0.18
N HIS A 81 7.42 -2.80 -0.32
CA HIS A 81 7.85 -3.30 -1.62
C HIS A 81 6.79 -4.21 -2.25
N GLY A 82 6.26 -5.18 -1.49
CA GLY A 82 5.19 -6.05 -1.95
C GLY A 82 3.93 -5.26 -2.35
N LEU A 83 3.56 -4.26 -1.56
CA LEU A 83 2.44 -3.37 -1.89
C LEU A 83 2.66 -2.61 -3.20
N ARG A 84 3.86 -2.06 -3.43
CA ARG A 84 4.21 -1.38 -4.70
C ARG A 84 4.11 -2.32 -5.89
N GLN A 85 4.58 -3.55 -5.76
CA GLN A 85 4.45 -4.56 -6.81
C GLN A 85 2.98 -4.89 -7.09
N ALA A 86 2.19 -5.19 -6.06
CA ALA A 86 0.78 -5.51 -6.23
C ALA A 86 -0.01 -4.38 -6.92
N ILE A 87 0.28 -3.11 -6.58
CA ILE A 87 -0.32 -1.95 -7.25
C ILE A 87 0.12 -1.86 -8.71
N HIS A 88 1.39 -2.15 -8.99
CA HIS A 88 1.92 -2.18 -10.37
C HIS A 88 1.20 -3.26 -11.19
N ASP A 89 1.12 -4.49 -10.68
CA ASP A 89 0.44 -5.61 -11.33
C ASP A 89 -1.02 -5.28 -11.66
N VAL A 90 -1.75 -4.64 -10.74
CA VAL A 90 -3.12 -4.21 -11.00
C VAL A 90 -3.15 -3.07 -12.02
N ALA A 91 -2.23 -2.11 -11.96
CA ALA A 91 -2.14 -1.03 -12.93
C ALA A 91 -1.92 -1.54 -14.36
N GLU A 92 -1.07 -2.56 -14.54
CA GLU A 92 -0.82 -3.20 -15.84
C GLU A 92 -2.08 -3.89 -16.37
N LYS A 93 -2.82 -4.60 -15.52
CA LYS A 93 -4.09 -5.24 -15.89
C LYS A 93 -5.21 -4.26 -16.28
N PHE A 94 -5.12 -3.00 -15.86
CA PHE A 94 -6.04 -1.94 -16.24
C PHE A 94 -5.61 -1.18 -17.52
N ARG A 95 -4.38 -1.40 -18.01
CA ARG A 95 -3.87 -0.85 -19.27
C ARG A 95 -4.18 -1.72 -20.48
N ASP A 96 -4.45 -3.00 -20.27
CA ASP A 96 -4.91 -3.97 -21.28
C ASP A 96 -6.44 -3.90 -21.45
#